data_AF-G0A0A8-F1
#
_entry.id   AF-G0A0A8-F1
#
_cell.length_a   1.000
_cell.length_b   1.000
_cell.length_c   1.000
_cell.angle_alpha   90.00
_cell.angle_beta   90.00
_cell.angle_gamma   90.00
#
_symmetry.space_group_name_H-M   'P 1'
#
loop_
_entity.id
_entity.type
_entity.pdbx_description
1 polymer ?
#
loop_
_entity_poly.entity_id
_entity_poly.type
_entity_poly.pdbx_seq_one_letter_code
_entity_poly.pdbx_strand_id
1 'polypeptide(L)'
;MKSDLLSLAKDLVAALEKGDDTVADGLLDELAGLRETQLFKEIGRLTRQLHDTMVSFSVDAKITAMTEHDIPDAKERLQYVIHMTEEAADKTLTAVENLVPISQQLNDQVALLSAKWGRFLDREMPLDEFKSMSSEISRHFNESKAGLEQVQSGLNDILMAQGFQDITGQIIRRVIDLVQELEISMVKLISISGRKSGDPALTQAHPELPGPVVPGVDDREGGVATSQVDVDDLLSSLGF
;
A
#
# COMPACT_ATOMS: atom_id res chain seq x y z
N MET A 1 39.05 -40.29 8.68
CA MET A 1 38.54 -40.41 7.29
C MET A 1 39.60 -40.81 6.27
N LYS A 2 40.63 -40.00 5.95
CA LYS A 2 41.78 -40.48 5.14
C LYS A 2 42.57 -41.60 5.83
N SER A 3 42.60 -41.60 7.17
CA SER A 3 43.19 -42.68 7.98
C SER A 3 42.42 -43.99 7.86
N ASP A 4 41.09 -43.92 7.81
CA ASP A 4 40.21 -45.10 7.87
C ASP A 4 40.16 -45.79 6.51
N LEU A 5 40.23 -45.01 5.42
CA LEU A 5 40.36 -45.52 4.06
C LEU A 5 41.74 -46.17 3.83
N LEU A 6 42.78 -45.65 4.50
CA LEU A 6 44.13 -46.21 4.47
C LEU A 6 44.23 -47.50 5.30
N SER A 7 43.55 -47.61 6.43
CA SER A 7 43.50 -48.87 7.20
C SER A 7 42.71 -49.92 6.43
N LEU A 8 41.53 -49.58 5.90
CA LEU A 8 40.70 -50.51 5.13
C LEU A 8 41.41 -51.02 3.87
N ALA A 9 42.18 -50.17 3.18
CA ALA A 9 43.00 -50.58 2.04
C ALA A 9 44.16 -51.51 2.44
N LYS A 10 44.77 -51.32 3.62
CA LYS A 10 45.82 -52.22 4.13
C LYS A 10 45.24 -53.57 4.54
N ASP A 11 44.07 -53.57 5.17
CA ASP A 11 43.38 -54.79 5.60
C ASP A 11 42.88 -55.60 4.40
N LEU A 12 42.44 -54.92 3.32
CA LEU A 12 42.08 -55.55 2.05
C LEU A 12 43.27 -56.25 1.38
N VAL A 13 44.44 -55.58 1.35
CA VAL A 13 45.68 -56.18 0.80
C VAL A 13 46.09 -57.40 1.63
N ALA A 14 46.00 -57.32 2.96
CA ALA A 14 46.34 -58.44 3.84
C ALA A 14 45.36 -59.64 3.70
N ALA A 15 44.08 -59.39 3.42
CA ALA A 15 43.09 -60.43 3.15
C ALA A 15 43.34 -61.14 1.81
N LEU A 16 43.69 -60.37 0.77
CA LEU A 16 44.05 -60.89 -0.56
C LEU A 16 45.36 -61.69 -0.53
N GLU A 17 46.37 -61.27 0.25
CA GLU A 17 47.62 -62.00 0.43
C GLU A 17 47.43 -63.35 1.16
N LYS A 18 46.38 -63.48 1.97
CA LYS A 18 46.01 -64.72 2.67
C LYS A 18 45.05 -65.62 1.88
N GLY A 19 44.53 -65.17 0.75
CA GLY A 19 43.54 -65.90 -0.06
C GLY A 19 42.17 -66.02 0.60
N ASP A 20 41.81 -65.08 1.50
CA ASP A 20 40.52 -65.06 2.17
C ASP A 20 39.53 -64.18 1.41
N ASP A 21 38.97 -64.74 0.34
CA ASP A 21 38.07 -64.04 -0.59
C ASP A 21 36.83 -63.48 0.12
N THR A 22 36.36 -64.14 1.18
CA THR A 22 35.15 -63.72 1.92
C THR A 22 35.36 -62.41 2.68
N VAL A 23 36.54 -62.24 3.29
CA VAL A 23 36.91 -61.00 4.00
C VAL A 23 37.26 -59.90 3.00
N ALA A 24 37.90 -60.26 1.88
CA ALA A 24 38.20 -59.32 0.81
C ALA A 24 36.93 -58.73 0.18
N ASP A 25 35.90 -59.54 -0.09
CA ASP A 25 34.62 -59.08 -0.63
C ASP A 25 33.87 -58.17 0.37
N GLY A 26 33.85 -58.50 1.66
CA GLY A 26 33.22 -57.64 2.67
C GLY A 26 33.90 -56.28 2.82
N LEU A 27 35.24 -56.24 2.75
CA LEU A 27 36.01 -54.99 2.78
C LEU A 27 35.82 -54.16 1.50
N LEU A 28 35.65 -54.81 0.34
CA LEU A 28 35.30 -54.14 -0.92
C LEU A 28 33.92 -53.50 -0.87
N ASP A 29 32.93 -54.19 -0.33
CA ASP A 29 31.57 -53.66 -0.15
C ASP A 29 31.55 -52.46 0.81
N GLU A 30 32.32 -52.49 1.90
CA GLU A 30 32.44 -51.37 2.84
C GLU A 30 33.10 -50.14 2.17
N LEU A 31 34.14 -50.36 1.37
CA LEU A 31 34.82 -49.32 0.58
C LEU A 31 33.91 -48.73 -0.49
N ALA A 32 33.11 -49.57 -1.14
CA ALA A 32 32.09 -49.17 -2.12
C ALA A 32 30.98 -48.34 -1.46
N GLY A 33 30.45 -48.77 -0.31
CA GLY A 33 29.39 -48.06 0.43
C GLY A 33 29.84 -46.71 0.98
N LEU A 34 31.08 -46.58 1.46
CA LEU A 34 31.67 -45.29 1.86
C LEU A 34 31.76 -44.32 0.68
N ARG A 35 32.18 -44.82 -0.48
CA ARG A 35 32.30 -44.03 -1.71
C ARG A 35 30.94 -43.62 -2.26
N GLU A 36 29.95 -44.50 -2.26
CA GLU A 36 28.56 -44.17 -2.63
C GLU A 36 27.98 -43.11 -1.71
N THR A 37 28.13 -43.25 -0.39
CA THR A 37 27.65 -42.26 0.59
C THR A 37 28.27 -40.88 0.34
N GLN A 38 29.56 -40.85 0.00
CA GLN A 38 30.26 -39.60 -0.32
C GLN A 38 29.78 -38.99 -1.63
N LEU A 39 29.51 -39.82 -2.64
CA LEU A 39 28.93 -39.39 -3.91
C LEU A 39 27.52 -38.82 -3.71
N PHE A 40 26.68 -39.46 -2.91
CA PHE A 40 25.34 -38.97 -2.56
C PHE A 40 25.38 -37.65 -1.79
N LYS A 41 26.33 -37.49 -0.84
CA LYS A 41 26.53 -36.21 -0.13
C LYS A 41 26.94 -35.09 -1.08
N GLU A 42 27.84 -35.36 -2.02
CA GLU A 42 28.25 -34.34 -2.98
C GLU A 42 27.19 -34.03 -4.03
N ILE A 43 26.43 -35.02 -4.49
CA ILE A 43 25.26 -34.78 -5.32
C ILE A 43 24.25 -33.91 -4.56
N GLY A 44 23.93 -34.23 -3.31
CA GLY A 44 23.05 -33.42 -2.47
C GLY A 44 23.55 -31.99 -2.28
N ARG A 45 24.87 -31.80 -2.10
CA ARG A 45 25.50 -30.47 -2.01
C ARG A 45 25.36 -29.69 -3.31
N LEU A 46 25.69 -30.31 -4.44
CA LEU A 46 25.58 -29.70 -5.76
C LEU A 46 24.13 -29.36 -6.13
N THR A 47 23.17 -30.23 -5.82
CA THR A 47 21.74 -29.98 -6.06
C THR A 47 21.24 -28.80 -5.22
N ARG A 48 21.64 -28.71 -3.95
CA ARG A 48 21.26 -27.59 -3.08
C ARG A 48 21.92 -26.29 -3.55
N GLN A 49 23.19 -26.32 -3.93
CA GLN A 49 23.89 -25.16 -4.51
C GLN A 49 23.25 -24.69 -5.82
N LEU A 50 22.85 -25.61 -6.70
CA LEU A 50 22.13 -25.30 -7.95
C LEU A 50 20.76 -24.68 -7.64
N HIS A 51 20.00 -25.26 -6.72
CA HIS A 51 18.71 -24.73 -6.27
C HIS A 51 18.87 -23.32 -5.71
N ASP A 52 19.82 -23.08 -4.81
CA ASP A 52 20.04 -21.76 -4.20
C ASP A 52 20.44 -20.71 -5.24
N THR A 53 21.24 -21.10 -6.23
CA THR A 53 21.63 -20.22 -7.36
C THR A 53 20.43 -19.91 -8.25
N MET A 54 19.61 -20.91 -8.57
CA MET A 54 18.39 -20.74 -9.37
C MET A 54 17.37 -19.84 -8.66
N VAL A 55 17.20 -20.02 -7.35
CA VAL A 55 16.31 -19.16 -6.55
C VAL A 55 16.86 -17.73 -6.50
N SER A 56 18.15 -17.53 -6.25
CA SER A 56 18.78 -16.19 -6.29
C SER A 56 18.53 -15.49 -7.63
N PHE A 57 18.81 -16.18 -8.74
CA PHE A 57 18.62 -15.63 -10.08
C PHE A 57 17.16 -15.29 -10.39
N SER A 58 16.22 -16.12 -9.93
CA SER A 58 14.78 -15.85 -10.09
C SER A 58 14.31 -14.62 -9.33
N VAL A 59 14.90 -14.33 -8.16
CA VAL A 59 14.57 -13.17 -7.35
C VAL A 59 15.18 -11.91 -7.97
N ASP A 60 16.44 -11.97 -8.42
CA ASP A 60 17.10 -10.87 -9.11
C ASP A 60 16.35 -10.47 -10.38
N ALA A 61 15.96 -11.45 -11.23
CA ALA A 61 15.18 -11.19 -12.43
C ALA A 61 13.84 -10.51 -12.14
N LYS A 62 13.16 -10.93 -11.05
CA LYS A 62 11.89 -10.34 -10.62
C LYS A 62 12.07 -8.90 -10.14
N ILE A 63 13.08 -8.62 -9.32
CA ILE A 63 13.35 -7.26 -8.82
C ILE A 63 13.72 -6.33 -9.98
N THR A 64 14.52 -6.80 -10.95
CA THR A 64 14.84 -6.04 -12.16
C THR A 64 13.59 -5.69 -12.95
N ALA A 65 12.70 -6.67 -13.20
CA ALA A 65 11.44 -6.42 -13.90
C ALA A 65 10.56 -5.39 -13.18
N MET A 66 10.44 -5.49 -11.85
CA MET A 66 9.69 -4.52 -11.05
C MET A 66 10.30 -3.11 -11.12
N THR A 67 11.63 -3.01 -11.13
CA THR A 67 12.34 -1.72 -11.17
C THR A 67 12.26 -1.06 -12.54
N GLU A 68 12.35 -1.84 -13.62
CA GLU A 68 12.36 -1.35 -14.99
C GLU A 68 10.96 -0.98 -15.49
N HIS A 69 9.92 -1.67 -15.04
CA HIS A 69 8.56 -1.51 -15.57
C HIS A 69 7.52 -1.17 -14.50
N ASP A 70 7.37 -1.99 -13.46
CA ASP A 70 6.22 -1.90 -12.56
C ASP A 70 6.27 -0.65 -11.65
N ILE A 71 7.45 -0.27 -11.15
CA ILE A 71 7.63 0.92 -10.31
C ILE A 71 7.38 2.21 -11.12
N PRO A 72 7.97 2.41 -12.31
CA PRO A 72 7.63 3.55 -13.18
C PRO A 72 6.13 3.64 -13.49
N ASP A 73 5.49 2.51 -13.81
CA ASP A 73 4.05 2.43 -14.12
C ASP A 73 3.19 2.74 -12.88
N ALA A 74 3.55 2.23 -11.71
CA ALA A 74 2.89 2.59 -10.44
C ALA A 74 3.01 4.07 -10.13
N LYS A 75 4.17 4.69 -10.40
CA LYS A 75 4.36 6.14 -10.24
C LYS A 75 3.43 6.95 -11.14
N GLU A 76 3.34 6.59 -12.43
CA GLU A 76 2.44 7.26 -13.38
C GLU A 76 0.98 7.12 -12.94
N ARG A 77 0.60 5.93 -12.49
CA ARG A 77 -0.75 5.67 -11.95
C ARG A 77 -1.05 6.48 -10.69
N LEU A 78 -0.12 6.60 -9.76
CA LEU A 78 -0.29 7.46 -8.57
C LEU A 78 -0.39 8.94 -8.96
N GLN A 79 0.39 9.40 -9.95
CA GLN A 79 0.25 10.77 -10.48
C GLN A 79 -1.14 11.00 -11.10
N TYR A 80 -1.67 10.02 -11.82
CA TYR A 80 -3.03 10.07 -12.32
C TYR A 80 -4.07 10.14 -11.19
N VAL A 81 -3.89 9.37 -10.11
CA VAL A 81 -4.74 9.45 -8.92
C VAL A 81 -4.72 10.85 -8.31
N ILE A 82 -3.53 11.44 -8.14
CA ILE A 82 -3.37 12.81 -7.61
C ILE A 82 -4.13 13.80 -8.48
N HIS A 83 -3.90 13.76 -9.80
CA HIS A 83 -4.60 14.65 -10.74
C HIS A 83 -6.11 14.51 -10.64
N MET A 84 -6.62 13.28 -10.56
CA MET A 84 -8.05 13.02 -10.46
C MET A 84 -8.64 13.48 -9.14
N THR A 85 -7.90 13.33 -8.03
CA THR A 85 -8.32 13.85 -6.73
C THR A 85 -8.36 15.37 -6.70
N GLU A 86 -7.39 16.05 -7.33
CA GLU A 86 -7.36 17.51 -7.46
C GLU A 86 -8.54 18.01 -8.31
N GLU A 87 -8.76 17.42 -9.48
CA GLU A 87 -9.86 17.82 -10.39
C GLU A 87 -11.23 17.64 -9.72
N ALA A 88 -11.43 16.55 -8.98
CA ALA A 88 -12.66 16.32 -8.27
C ALA A 88 -12.88 17.29 -7.10
N ALA A 89 -11.82 17.62 -6.37
CA ALA A 89 -11.86 18.62 -5.30
C ALA A 89 -12.22 19.99 -5.87
N ASP A 90 -11.58 20.39 -6.97
CA ASP A 90 -11.84 21.67 -7.65
C ASP A 90 -13.28 21.78 -8.17
N LYS A 91 -13.79 20.73 -8.83
CA LYS A 91 -15.19 20.66 -9.28
C LYS A 91 -16.18 20.74 -8.12
N THR A 92 -15.90 20.00 -7.04
CA THR A 92 -16.76 19.99 -5.85
C THR A 92 -16.78 21.37 -5.20
N LEU A 93 -15.62 21.99 -5.03
CA LEU A 93 -15.48 23.32 -4.45
C LEU A 93 -16.20 24.36 -5.30
N THR A 94 -15.98 24.37 -6.61
CA THR A 94 -16.66 25.26 -7.56
C THR A 94 -18.18 25.09 -7.50
N ALA A 95 -18.69 23.86 -7.45
CA ALA A 95 -20.11 23.62 -7.31
C ALA A 95 -20.65 24.19 -5.99
N VAL A 96 -19.97 23.93 -4.87
CA VAL A 96 -20.36 24.49 -3.56
C VAL A 96 -20.34 26.02 -3.57
N GLU A 97 -19.29 26.66 -4.11
CA GLU A 97 -19.17 28.11 -4.22
C GLU A 97 -20.33 28.73 -5.01
N ASN A 98 -20.81 28.05 -6.05
CA ASN A 98 -21.97 28.48 -6.82
C ASN A 98 -23.30 28.27 -6.07
N LEU A 99 -23.41 27.22 -5.24
CA LEU A 99 -24.63 26.90 -4.51
C LEU A 99 -24.87 27.76 -3.26
N VAL A 100 -23.80 28.16 -2.56
CA VAL A 100 -23.87 29.00 -1.36
C VAL A 100 -24.68 30.29 -1.58
N PRO A 101 -24.41 31.14 -2.60
CA PRO A 101 -25.16 32.37 -2.80
C PRO A 101 -26.64 32.12 -3.14
N ILE A 102 -26.94 31.04 -3.88
CA ILE A 102 -28.32 30.66 -4.20
C ILE A 102 -29.06 30.28 -2.91
N SER A 103 -28.44 29.46 -2.06
CA SER A 103 -29.01 29.05 -0.77
C SER A 103 -29.27 30.26 0.13
N GLN A 104 -28.33 31.21 0.18
CA GLN A 104 -28.49 32.44 0.95
C GLN A 104 -29.65 33.29 0.41
N GLN A 105 -29.73 33.48 -0.91
CA GLN A 105 -30.81 34.22 -1.54
C GLN A 105 -32.19 33.59 -1.25
N LEU A 106 -32.30 32.26 -1.33
CA LEU A 106 -33.54 31.56 -0.99
C LEU A 106 -33.94 31.78 0.47
N ASN A 107 -32.99 31.67 1.41
CA ASN A 107 -33.24 31.91 2.82
C ASN A 107 -33.69 33.34 3.10
N ASP A 108 -33.03 34.34 2.52
CA ASP A 108 -33.38 35.75 2.70
C ASP A 108 -34.80 36.05 2.17
N GLN A 109 -35.16 35.48 1.02
CA GLN A 109 -36.49 35.62 0.45
C GLN A 109 -37.57 34.95 1.30
N VAL A 110 -37.31 33.74 1.81
CA VAL A 110 -38.24 33.03 2.70
C VAL A 110 -38.42 33.80 4.01
N ALA A 111 -37.35 34.36 4.59
CA ALA A 111 -37.43 35.17 5.80
C ALA A 111 -38.28 36.43 5.59
N LEU A 112 -38.07 37.14 4.47
CA LEU A 112 -38.87 38.32 4.10
C LEU A 112 -40.35 37.96 3.95
N LEU A 113 -40.64 36.88 3.23
CA LEU A 113 -42.02 36.46 2.98
C LEU A 113 -42.71 36.00 4.27
N SER A 114 -41.99 35.25 5.12
CA SER A 114 -42.47 34.81 6.43
C SER A 114 -42.85 35.98 7.33
N ALA A 115 -42.01 37.02 7.39
CA ALA A 115 -42.30 38.23 8.16
C ALA A 115 -43.56 38.96 7.66
N LYS A 116 -43.72 39.10 6.33
CA LYS A 116 -44.93 39.67 5.73
C LYS A 116 -46.17 38.82 6.01
N TRP A 117 -46.03 37.51 5.95
CA TRP A 117 -47.11 36.56 6.25
C TRP A 117 -47.55 36.64 7.72
N GLY A 118 -46.61 36.80 8.66
CA GLY A 118 -46.92 37.06 10.07
C GLY A 118 -47.78 38.31 10.25
N ARG A 119 -47.36 39.45 9.68
CA ARG A 119 -48.12 40.71 9.73
C ARG A 119 -49.52 40.59 9.13
N PHE A 120 -49.67 39.79 8.07
CA PHE A 120 -50.99 39.50 7.50
C PHE A 120 -51.88 38.73 8.48
N LEU A 121 -51.35 37.69 9.14
CA LEU A 121 -52.09 36.90 10.14
C LEU A 121 -52.47 37.74 11.37
N ASP A 122 -51.59 38.66 11.79
CA ASP A 122 -51.83 39.59 12.91
C ASP A 122 -52.81 40.73 12.56
N ARG A 123 -53.30 40.77 11.31
CA ARG A 123 -54.20 41.80 10.76
C ARG A 123 -53.58 43.20 10.76
N GLU A 124 -52.26 43.29 10.71
CA GLU A 124 -51.47 44.54 10.67
C GLU A 124 -51.11 44.97 9.23
N MET A 125 -51.77 44.39 8.24
CA MET A 125 -51.48 44.62 6.82
C MET A 125 -52.65 45.33 6.11
N PRO A 126 -52.42 46.54 5.54
CA PRO A 126 -53.39 47.22 4.68
C PRO A 126 -53.69 46.47 3.38
N LEU A 127 -54.87 46.72 2.80
CA LEU A 127 -55.33 46.05 1.57
C LEU A 127 -54.39 46.26 0.36
N ASP A 128 -53.82 47.46 0.21
CA ASP A 128 -52.91 47.75 -0.90
C ASP A 128 -51.55 47.05 -0.74
N GLU A 129 -51.07 46.88 0.50
CA GLU A 129 -49.87 46.09 0.81
C GLU A 129 -50.12 44.60 0.52
N PHE A 130 -51.30 44.07 0.88
CA PHE A 130 -51.68 42.70 0.57
C PHE A 130 -51.76 42.41 -0.94
N LYS A 131 -52.28 43.35 -1.74
CA LYS A 131 -52.31 43.21 -3.22
C LYS A 131 -50.89 43.14 -3.80
N SER A 132 -49.95 43.92 -3.28
CA SER A 132 -48.53 43.83 -3.66
C SER A 132 -47.94 42.47 -3.26
N MET A 133 -48.25 42.01 -2.05
CA MET A 133 -47.77 40.75 -1.51
C MET A 133 -48.17 39.53 -2.37
N SER A 134 -49.38 39.47 -2.96
CA SER A 134 -49.75 38.33 -3.81
C SER A 134 -48.90 38.22 -5.08
N SER A 135 -48.53 39.36 -5.67
CA SER A 135 -47.62 39.41 -6.82
C SER A 135 -46.19 39.04 -6.41
N GLU A 136 -45.74 39.51 -5.25
CA GLU A 136 -44.43 39.15 -4.70
C GLU A 136 -44.31 37.66 -4.38
N ILE A 137 -45.34 37.05 -3.76
CA ILE A 137 -45.42 35.60 -3.51
C ILE A 137 -45.24 34.82 -4.82
N SER A 138 -45.96 35.23 -5.87
CA SER A 138 -45.89 34.56 -7.17
C SER A 138 -44.48 34.65 -7.77
N ARG A 139 -43.83 35.81 -7.64
CA ARG A 139 -42.42 35.99 -8.04
C ARG A 139 -41.49 35.10 -7.21
N HIS A 140 -41.65 35.10 -5.88
CA HIS A 140 -40.83 34.28 -4.98
C HIS A 140 -40.95 32.79 -5.26
N PHE A 141 -42.13 32.28 -5.61
CA PHE A 141 -42.27 30.88 -6.00
C PHE A 141 -41.50 30.55 -7.29
N ASN A 142 -41.52 31.45 -8.28
CA ASN A 142 -40.77 31.25 -9.52
C ASN A 142 -39.25 31.33 -9.29
N GLU A 143 -38.79 32.31 -8.52
CA GLU A 143 -37.38 32.46 -8.15
C GLU A 143 -36.90 31.28 -7.29
N SER A 144 -37.74 30.81 -6.36
CA SER A 144 -37.46 29.63 -5.53
C SER A 144 -37.34 28.36 -6.34
N LYS A 145 -38.25 28.17 -7.31
CA LYS A 145 -38.19 27.03 -8.23
C LYS A 145 -36.88 27.04 -9.03
N ALA A 146 -36.51 28.18 -9.62
CA ALA A 146 -35.27 28.31 -10.37
C ALA A 146 -34.03 28.08 -9.51
N GLY A 147 -34.00 28.63 -8.28
CA GLY A 147 -32.92 28.42 -7.33
C GLY A 147 -32.78 26.94 -6.91
N LEU A 148 -33.91 26.27 -6.65
CA LEU A 148 -33.92 24.84 -6.31
C LEU A 148 -33.47 23.96 -7.48
N GLU A 149 -33.82 24.29 -8.71
CA GLU A 149 -33.33 23.61 -9.92
C GLU A 149 -31.80 23.76 -10.06
N GLN A 150 -31.25 24.95 -9.77
CA GLN A 150 -29.80 25.17 -9.76
C GLN A 150 -29.12 24.39 -8.63
N VAL A 151 -29.72 24.36 -7.42
CA VAL A 151 -29.23 23.54 -6.30
C VAL A 151 -29.20 22.07 -6.68
N GLN A 152 -30.26 21.55 -7.29
CA GLN A 152 -30.30 20.16 -7.75
C GLN A 152 -29.21 19.87 -8.78
N SER A 153 -28.99 20.78 -9.73
CA SER A 153 -27.92 20.65 -10.72
C SER A 153 -26.54 20.61 -10.06
N GLY A 154 -26.23 21.56 -9.17
CA GLY A 154 -24.94 21.61 -8.49
C GLY A 154 -24.69 20.40 -7.59
N LEU A 155 -25.73 19.86 -6.93
CA LEU A 155 -25.62 18.62 -6.17
C LEU A 155 -25.32 17.41 -7.09
N ASN A 156 -25.87 17.39 -8.30
CA ASN A 156 -25.55 16.37 -9.29
C ASN A 156 -24.10 16.52 -9.80
N ASP A 157 -23.63 17.75 -10.02
CA ASP A 157 -22.25 18.02 -10.42
C ASP A 157 -21.27 17.53 -9.35
N ILE A 158 -21.57 17.75 -8.05
CA ILE A 158 -20.80 17.21 -6.93
C ILE A 158 -20.79 15.67 -6.95
N LEU A 159 -21.96 15.04 -7.14
CA LEU A 159 -22.07 13.59 -7.19
C LEU A 159 -21.26 13.00 -8.36
N MET A 160 -21.30 13.64 -9.53
CA MET A 160 -20.53 13.23 -10.71
C MET A 160 -19.03 13.45 -10.49
N ALA A 161 -18.65 14.57 -9.87
CA ALA A 161 -17.28 14.84 -9.49
C ALA A 161 -16.71 13.79 -8.53
N GLN A 162 -17.54 13.04 -7.80
CA GLN A 162 -17.13 11.95 -6.92
C GLN A 162 -16.97 10.58 -7.62
N GLY A 163 -17.34 10.46 -8.89
CA GLY A 163 -17.29 9.19 -9.64
C GLY A 163 -15.88 8.60 -9.84
N PHE A 164 -14.82 9.39 -9.65
CA PHE A 164 -13.42 8.96 -9.75
C PHE A 164 -12.95 8.06 -8.60
N GLN A 165 -13.70 7.99 -7.49
CA GLN A 165 -13.26 7.29 -6.27
C GLN A 165 -13.07 5.78 -6.49
N ASP A 166 -13.89 5.14 -7.33
CA ASP A 166 -13.74 3.70 -7.64
C ASP A 166 -12.44 3.43 -8.40
N ILE A 167 -12.17 4.22 -9.44
CA ILE A 167 -10.97 4.06 -10.27
C ILE A 167 -9.70 4.34 -9.44
N THR A 168 -9.70 5.43 -8.68
CA THR A 168 -8.54 5.79 -7.84
C THR A 168 -8.30 4.78 -6.74
N GLY A 169 -9.36 4.24 -6.10
CA GLY A 169 -9.25 3.17 -5.12
C GLY A 169 -8.66 1.88 -5.70
N GLN A 170 -9.09 1.48 -6.91
CA GLN A 170 -8.52 0.31 -7.60
C GLN A 170 -7.04 0.50 -7.95
N ILE A 171 -6.66 1.69 -8.39
CA ILE A 171 -5.27 2.03 -8.68
C ILE A 171 -4.42 1.94 -7.41
N ILE A 172 -4.85 2.58 -6.32
CA ILE A 172 -4.13 2.56 -5.05
C ILE A 172 -3.95 1.11 -4.56
N ARG A 173 -5.00 0.28 -4.63
CA ARG A 173 -4.90 -1.14 -4.24
C ARG A 173 -3.85 -1.89 -5.07
N ARG A 174 -3.81 -1.70 -6.39
CA ARG A 174 -2.78 -2.30 -7.26
C ARG A 174 -1.38 -1.86 -6.88
N VAL A 175 -1.20 -0.58 -6.54
CA VAL A 175 0.10 -0.06 -6.11
C VAL A 175 0.50 -0.65 -4.76
N ILE A 176 -0.43 -0.81 -3.82
CA ILE A 176 -0.19 -1.48 -2.54
C ILE A 176 0.26 -2.92 -2.76
N ASP A 177 -0.45 -3.67 -3.62
CA ASP A 177 -0.11 -5.06 -3.94
C ASP A 177 1.31 -5.17 -4.53
N LEU A 178 1.68 -4.22 -5.41
CA LEU A 178 3.04 -4.15 -5.98
C LEU A 178 4.10 -3.91 -4.91
N VAL A 179 3.87 -2.97 -3.99
CA VAL A 179 4.80 -2.66 -2.90
C VAL A 179 4.99 -3.87 -1.98
N GLN A 180 3.90 -4.59 -1.64
CA GLN A 180 3.97 -5.84 -0.87
C GLN A 180 4.79 -6.91 -1.59
N GLU A 181 4.60 -7.05 -2.90
CA GLU A 181 5.38 -8.00 -3.70
C GLU A 181 6.88 -7.65 -3.73
N LEU A 182 7.20 -6.36 -3.74
CA LEU A 182 8.58 -5.85 -3.73
C LEU A 182 9.23 -6.13 -2.37
N GLU A 183 8.50 -5.87 -1.28
CA GLU A 183 8.94 -6.17 0.09
C GLU A 183 9.26 -7.66 0.28
N ILE A 184 8.36 -8.55 -0.14
CA ILE A 184 8.57 -10.00 -0.05
C ILE A 184 9.82 -10.41 -0.85
N SER A 185 10.02 -9.83 -2.03
CA SER A 185 11.17 -10.15 -2.89
C SER A 185 12.49 -9.67 -2.27
N MET A 186 12.50 -8.49 -1.66
CA MET A 186 13.64 -7.95 -0.89
C MET A 186 13.99 -8.82 0.32
N VAL A 187 12.99 -9.20 1.13
CA VAL A 187 13.19 -10.10 2.29
C VAL A 187 13.76 -11.44 1.84
N LYS A 188 13.25 -12.00 0.74
CA LYS A 188 13.75 -13.25 0.17
C LYS A 188 15.21 -13.12 -0.28
N LEU A 189 15.58 -12.03 -0.95
CA LEU A 189 16.96 -11.77 -1.37
C LEU A 189 17.91 -11.66 -0.17
N ILE A 190 17.53 -10.92 0.87
CA ILE A 190 18.29 -10.81 2.12
C ILE A 190 18.44 -12.19 2.78
N SER A 191 17.39 -13.00 2.81
CA SER A 191 17.44 -14.34 3.40
C SER A 191 18.38 -15.30 2.66
N ILE A 192 18.47 -15.18 1.33
CA ILE A 192 19.38 -15.97 0.48
C ILE A 192 20.83 -15.50 0.68
N SER A 193 21.04 -14.18 0.71
CA SER A 193 22.36 -13.58 0.92
C SER A 193 22.90 -13.86 2.32
N GLY A 194 22.04 -13.78 3.35
CA GLY A 194 22.37 -14.11 4.73
C GLY A 194 22.72 -15.58 4.97
N ARG A 195 22.27 -16.51 4.12
CA ARG A 195 22.67 -17.93 4.17
C ARG A 195 24.07 -18.21 3.60
N LYS A 196 24.63 -17.31 2.78
CA LYS A 196 26.01 -17.43 2.25
C LYS A 196 27.07 -16.95 3.23
N SER A 197 26.69 -16.13 4.21
CA SER A 197 27.56 -15.70 5.30
C SER A 197 27.24 -16.57 6.52
N GLY A 198 28.10 -17.53 6.86
CA GLY A 198 27.94 -18.40 8.01
C GLY A 198 28.16 -17.69 9.35
N ASP A 199 27.44 -16.60 9.61
CA ASP A 199 27.49 -15.87 10.87
C ASP A 199 26.06 -15.66 11.42
N PRO A 200 25.69 -16.32 12.54
CA PRO A 200 24.35 -16.23 13.12
C PRO A 200 24.22 -14.96 13.97
N ALA A 201 24.32 -13.79 13.35
CA ALA A 201 24.29 -12.53 14.10
C ALA A 201 23.65 -11.36 13.32
N LEU A 202 22.46 -11.54 12.74
CA LEU A 202 21.61 -10.41 12.34
C LEU A 202 20.15 -10.74 12.63
N THR A 203 19.82 -10.82 13.91
CA THR A 203 18.42 -10.70 14.35
C THR A 203 18.21 -9.28 14.82
N GLN A 204 17.23 -8.62 14.22
CA GLN A 204 16.56 -7.40 14.68
C GLN A 204 17.28 -6.06 14.46
N ALA A 205 16.93 -5.42 13.35
CA ALA A 205 16.49 -4.03 13.35
C ALA A 205 15.68 -3.82 12.07
N HIS A 206 14.34 -3.82 12.17
CA HIS A 206 13.52 -3.19 11.14
C HIS A 206 13.77 -1.68 11.30
N PRO A 207 14.38 -0.99 10.32
CA PRO A 207 14.34 0.45 10.32
C PRO A 207 12.90 0.82 9.98
N GLU A 208 12.13 1.24 10.98
CA GLU A 208 10.86 1.90 10.74
C GLU A 208 11.17 3.18 9.96
N LEU A 209 10.97 3.11 8.64
CA LEU A 209 10.97 4.28 7.79
C LEU A 209 9.73 5.09 8.19
N PRO A 210 9.88 6.36 8.62
CA PRO A 210 8.73 7.17 8.96
C PRO A 210 7.91 7.42 7.69
N GLY A 211 6.83 6.66 7.55
CA GLY A 211 5.80 6.90 6.54
C GLY A 211 4.99 8.15 6.90
N PRO A 212 4.25 8.72 5.95
CA PRO A 212 3.32 9.79 6.26
C PRO A 212 2.31 9.30 7.31
N VAL A 213 2.19 10.06 8.40
CA VAL A 213 1.32 9.74 9.54
C VAL A 213 -0.12 9.60 9.04
N VAL A 214 -0.73 8.43 9.28
CA VAL A 214 -2.12 8.17 8.93
C VAL A 214 -2.98 8.35 10.19
N PRO A 215 -3.87 9.37 10.25
CA PRO A 215 -4.77 9.58 11.38
C PRO A 215 -5.59 8.31 11.69
N GLY A 216 -5.60 7.87 12.95
CA GLY A 216 -6.31 6.67 13.43
C GLY A 216 -5.53 5.35 13.39
N VAL A 217 -4.41 5.27 12.65
CA VAL A 217 -3.53 4.08 12.63
C VAL A 217 -2.32 4.31 13.51
N ASP A 218 -1.64 5.44 13.34
CA ASP A 218 -0.41 5.80 14.06
C ASP A 218 -0.68 6.50 15.41
N ASP A 219 -1.94 6.85 15.69
CA ASP A 219 -2.39 7.43 16.96
C ASP A 219 -2.18 6.48 18.17
N ARG A 220 -1.89 5.20 17.91
CA ARG A 220 -1.76 4.18 18.95
C ARG A 220 -0.36 4.11 19.57
N GLU A 221 0.67 4.65 18.90
CA GLU A 221 2.06 4.51 19.33
C GLU A 221 2.73 5.84 19.76
N GLY A 222 1.96 6.93 19.87
CA GLY A 222 2.44 8.17 20.51
C GLY A 222 3.53 8.92 19.75
N GLY A 223 3.82 8.54 18.49
CA GLY A 223 4.80 9.20 17.61
C GLY A 223 4.25 10.39 16.82
N VAL A 224 2.98 10.75 17.02
CA VAL A 224 2.37 11.90 16.35
C VAL A 224 2.67 13.16 17.15
N ALA A 225 3.50 14.04 16.59
CA ALA A 225 3.74 15.38 17.13
C ALA A 225 2.41 16.13 17.18
N THR A 226 1.81 16.22 18.37
CA THR A 226 0.53 16.90 18.58
C THR A 226 0.71 18.35 19.03
N SER A 227 1.96 18.75 19.31
CA SER A 227 2.31 20.09 19.74
C SER A 227 3.56 20.65 19.05
N GLN A 228 3.66 21.97 19.00
CA GLN A 228 4.82 22.70 18.45
C GLN A 228 6.13 22.36 19.18
N VAL A 229 6.06 21.91 20.44
CA VAL A 229 7.21 21.48 21.24
C VAL A 229 7.78 20.16 20.72
N ASP A 230 6.92 19.24 20.29
CA ASP A 230 7.34 17.95 19.72
C ASP A 230 8.03 18.14 18.36
N VAL A 231 7.65 19.19 17.63
CA VAL A 231 8.31 19.60 16.37
C VAL A 231 9.72 20.15 16.64
N ASP A 232 9.88 21.01 17.65
CA ASP A 232 11.18 21.57 18.02
C ASP A 232 12.15 20.51 18.56
N ASP A 233 11.65 19.51 19.30
CA ASP A 233 12.45 18.37 19.77
C ASP A 233 12.91 17.45 18.62
N LEU A 234 12.05 17.20 17.63
CA LEU A 234 12.41 16.45 16.43
C LEU A 234 13.46 17.17 15.58
N LEU A 235 13.35 18.50 15.43
CA LEU A 235 14.34 19.31 14.72
C LEU A 235 15.69 19.35 15.44
N SER A 236 15.67 19.44 16.77
CA SER A 236 16.88 19.37 17.60
C SER A 236 17.59 18.01 17.47
N SER A 237 16.84 16.92 17.33
CA SER A 237 17.40 15.56 17.16
C SER A 237 18.07 15.35 15.80
N LEU A 238 17.68 16.13 14.78
CA LEU A 238 18.24 16.14 13.43
C LEU A 238 19.43 17.11 13.27
N GLY A 239 19.80 17.83 14.34
CA GLY A 239 20.99 18.67 14.38
C GLY A 239 20.84 20.07 13.78
N PHE A 240 19.62 20.61 13.77
CA PHE A 240 19.35 22.03 13.51
C PHE A 240 19.20 22.82 14.82
#